data_AF-S5DXK8-F1
#
_entry.id   AF-S5DXK8-F1
#
_cell.length_a   1.000
_cell.length_b   1.000
_cell.length_c   1.000
_cell.angle_alpha   90.00
_cell.angle_beta   90.00
_cell.angle_gamma   90.00
#
_symmetry.space_group_name_H-M   'P 1'
#
loop_
_entity.id
_entity.type
_entity.pdbx_description
1 polymer ?
#
loop_
_entity_poly.entity_id
_entity_poly.type
_entity_poly.pdbx_seq_one_letter_code
_entity_poly.pdbx_strand_id
1 'polypeptide(L)'
;MSQEPNINIDYGVSSKETALPVPRRMPSRPAEKLDPTFTAYGNVGPDSGFAIKIVNKYSDLWASHPRKKLITNVIVNLILYRSSHFGRAPTSADFHLVLGLLRISENSTGELTNEILDKSSKEKMQGAYLTKVFNFLT
;
A
#
# COMPACT_ATOMS: atom_id res chain seq x y z
N MET A 1 47.01 -5.54 -2.56
CA MET A 1 45.99 -6.57 -2.79
C MET A 1 45.12 -6.62 -1.54
N SER A 2 43.83 -6.29 -1.67
CA SER A 2 42.89 -6.31 -0.54
C SER A 2 42.37 -7.73 -0.37
N GLN A 3 42.59 -8.34 0.80
CA GLN A 3 41.95 -9.61 1.16
C GLN A 3 40.55 -9.30 1.68
N GLU A 4 39.52 -9.77 0.99
CA GLU A 4 38.15 -9.74 1.51
C GLU A 4 37.97 -10.84 2.57
N PRO A 5 37.20 -10.59 3.64
CA PRO A 5 36.97 -11.57 4.68
C PRO A 5 36.03 -12.68 4.18
N ASN A 6 36.38 -13.92 4.49
CA ASN A 6 35.57 -15.10 4.16
C ASN A 6 34.41 -15.22 5.15
N ILE A 7 33.23 -14.70 4.80
CA ILE A 7 32.04 -14.75 5.64
C ILE A 7 31.36 -16.12 5.42
N ASN A 8 31.31 -16.94 6.47
CA ASN A 8 30.55 -18.19 6.44
C ASN A 8 29.06 -17.88 6.61
N ILE A 9 28.31 -17.93 5.52
CA ILE A 9 26.87 -17.66 5.50
C ILE A 9 26.13 -18.96 5.80
N ASP A 10 26.14 -19.38 7.06
CA ASP A 10 25.25 -20.44 7.51
C ASP A 10 23.86 -19.84 7.71
N TYR A 11 22.95 -20.09 6.76
CA TYR A 11 21.58 -19.60 6.81
C TYR A 11 20.80 -20.37 7.87
N GLY A 12 21.01 -20.02 9.14
CA GLY A 12 20.18 -20.50 10.24
C GLY A 12 18.71 -20.27 9.89
N VAL A 13 17.96 -21.37 9.78
CA VAL A 13 16.52 -21.35 9.46
C VAL A 13 15.83 -20.48 10.51
N SER A 14 15.36 -19.30 10.10
CA SER A 14 14.67 -18.36 10.98
C SER A 14 13.30 -18.93 11.34
N SER A 15 13.25 -19.70 12.43
CA SER A 15 12.00 -20.20 13.01
C SER A 15 11.43 -19.17 13.98
N LYS A 16 10.75 -18.17 13.42
CA LYS A 16 9.68 -17.41 14.09
C LYS A 16 8.99 -16.51 13.07
N GLU A 17 7.83 -16.94 12.57
CA GLU A 17 6.91 -16.04 11.89
C GLU A 17 6.49 -14.93 12.86
N THR A 18 7.06 -13.75 12.71
CA THR A 18 6.51 -12.55 13.31
C THR A 18 5.14 -12.27 12.71
N ALA A 19 4.13 -12.10 13.56
CA ALA A 19 2.79 -11.70 13.15
C ALA A 19 2.87 -10.31 12.48
N LEU A 20 2.82 -10.28 11.15
CA LEU A 20 2.81 -9.03 10.39
C LEU A 20 1.49 -8.28 10.65
N PRO A 21 1.51 -6.95 10.80
CA PRO A 21 0.33 -6.17 11.16
C PRO A 21 -0.70 -6.03 10.03
N VAL A 22 -0.39 -6.55 8.83
CA VAL A 22 -1.19 -6.37 7.61
C VAL A 22 -1.71 -7.73 7.12
N PRO A 23 -3.02 -7.85 6.80
CA PRO A 23 -3.57 -9.08 6.23
C PRO A 23 -2.83 -9.43 4.92
N ARG A 24 -2.15 -10.59 4.89
CA ARG A 24 -1.40 -11.02 3.70
C ARG A 24 -2.31 -11.45 2.54
N ARG A 25 -3.55 -11.88 2.80
CA ARG A 25 -4.44 -12.50 1.81
C ARG A 25 -5.93 -12.28 2.10
N MET A 26 -6.69 -11.93 1.06
CA MET A 26 -8.16 -11.92 1.06
C MET A 26 -8.67 -13.27 0.51
N PRO A 27 -9.83 -13.77 0.97
CA PRO A 27 -10.33 -15.11 0.62
C PRO A 27 -10.84 -15.26 -0.83
N SER A 28 -10.94 -14.19 -1.61
CA SER A 28 -11.40 -14.23 -3.01
C SER A 28 -10.57 -13.27 -3.85
N ARG A 29 -9.95 -13.78 -4.93
CA ARG A 29 -9.21 -13.01 -5.93
C ARG A 29 -9.79 -13.28 -7.31
N PRO A 30 -10.20 -12.24 -8.07
CA PRO A 30 -10.68 -12.43 -9.45
C PRO A 30 -9.65 -13.06 -10.40
N ALA A 31 -8.35 -12.99 -10.06
CA ALA A 31 -7.24 -13.40 -10.92
C ALA A 31 -6.45 -14.62 -10.37
N GLU A 32 -7.09 -15.49 -9.60
CA GLU A 32 -6.41 -16.65 -8.97
C GLU A 32 -5.94 -17.70 -10.00
N LYS A 33 -6.46 -17.67 -11.23
CA LYS A 33 -6.06 -18.54 -12.35
C LYS A 33 -5.31 -17.78 -13.45
N LEU A 34 -4.20 -17.14 -13.12
CA LEU A 34 -3.20 -16.79 -14.12
C LEU A 34 -2.17 -17.93 -14.12
N ASP A 35 -2.20 -18.79 -15.13
CA ASP A 35 -1.09 -19.70 -15.45
C ASP A 35 0.02 -18.86 -16.08
N PRO A 36 1.04 -18.42 -15.33
CA PRO A 36 2.06 -17.54 -15.87
C PRO A 36 3.04 -18.40 -16.67
N THR A 37 3.28 -18.06 -17.93
CA THR A 37 4.31 -18.72 -18.76
C THR A 37 5.74 -18.33 -18.38
N PHE A 38 5.93 -17.63 -17.26
CA PHE A 38 7.20 -17.16 -16.73
C PHE A 38 7.36 -17.58 -15.26
N THR A 39 8.60 -17.68 -14.79
CA THR A 39 8.91 -17.96 -13.37
C THR A 39 8.31 -16.88 -12.47
N ALA A 40 7.20 -17.22 -11.81
CA ALA A 40 6.57 -16.32 -10.85
C ALA A 40 7.43 -16.23 -9.58
N TYR A 41 7.95 -15.04 -9.29
CA TYR A 41 8.60 -14.78 -8.01
C TYR A 41 7.55 -14.85 -6.89
N GLY A 42 7.79 -15.68 -5.87
CA GLY A 42 6.83 -16.02 -4.81
C GLY A 42 6.32 -14.87 -3.91
N ASN A 43 6.80 -13.64 -4.13
CA ASN A 43 6.42 -12.44 -3.39
C ASN A 43 5.48 -11.53 -4.21
N VAL A 44 4.38 -12.05 -4.75
CA VAL A 44 3.30 -11.23 -5.34
C VAL A 44 2.26 -10.85 -4.28
N GLY A 45 2.75 -10.35 -3.16
CA GLY A 45 1.94 -9.67 -2.16
C GLY A 45 1.90 -8.16 -2.43
N PRO A 46 0.88 -7.45 -1.94
CA PRO A 46 0.87 -6.00 -1.94
C PRO A 46 2.01 -5.49 -1.03
N ASP A 47 3.14 -5.12 -1.62
CA ASP A 47 4.31 -4.63 -0.88
C ASP A 47 4.09 -3.16 -0.46
N SER A 48 4.03 -2.94 0.85
CA SER A 48 3.88 -1.61 1.45
C SER A 48 5.04 -0.68 1.10
N GLY A 49 6.25 -1.20 0.91
CA GLY A 49 7.41 -0.43 0.45
C GLY A 49 7.21 0.16 -0.93
N PHE A 50 6.65 -0.61 -1.87
CA PHE A 50 6.30 -0.11 -3.20
C PHE A 50 5.18 0.93 -3.15
N ALA A 51 4.13 0.71 -2.35
CA ALA A 51 3.05 1.69 -2.18
C ALA A 51 3.59 3.02 -1.62
N ILE A 52 4.42 2.97 -0.57
CA ILE A 52 5.05 4.15 0.03
C ILE A 52 5.94 4.87 -1.00
N LYS A 53 6.72 4.13 -1.78
CA LYS A 53 7.58 4.71 -2.83
C LYS A 53 6.76 5.43 -3.90
N ILE A 54 5.61 4.89 -4.29
CA ILE A 54 4.71 5.55 -5.25
C ILE A 54 4.13 6.83 -4.64
N VAL A 55 3.58 6.76 -3.42
CA VAL A 55 2.91 7.90 -2.77
C VAL A 55 3.90 9.03 -2.45
N ASN A 56 5.10 8.72 -1.98
CA ASN A 56 6.11 9.72 -1.64
C ASN A 56 6.62 10.52 -2.85
N LYS A 57 6.47 10.02 -4.09
CA LYS A 57 6.79 10.80 -5.29
C LYS A 57 5.88 12.02 -5.47
N TYR A 58 4.70 12.00 -4.84
CA TYR A 58 3.66 13.00 -5.02
C TYR A 58 3.22 13.63 -3.69
N SER A 59 4.03 13.50 -2.64
CA SER A 59 3.68 14.01 -1.31
C SER A 59 3.50 15.53 -1.28
N ASP A 60 4.05 16.24 -2.27
CA ASP A 60 3.95 17.70 -2.42
C ASP A 60 2.50 18.16 -2.55
N LEU A 61 1.62 17.33 -3.14
CA LEU A 61 0.18 17.61 -3.28
C LEU A 61 -0.53 17.89 -1.95
N TRP A 62 -0.02 17.35 -0.84
CA TRP A 62 -0.58 17.57 0.50
C TRP A 62 0.50 17.94 1.53
N ALA A 63 1.68 18.38 1.08
CA ALA A 63 2.80 18.68 1.96
C ALA A 63 2.55 19.87 2.89
N SER A 64 1.69 20.80 2.47
CA SER A 64 1.24 21.96 3.25
C SER A 64 0.19 21.61 4.30
N HIS A 65 -0.47 20.44 4.20
CA HIS A 65 -1.53 20.07 5.11
C HIS A 65 -0.98 19.67 6.49
N PRO A 66 -1.57 20.14 7.60
CA PRO A 66 -1.06 19.85 8.95
C PRO A 66 -1.05 18.34 9.27
N ARG A 67 -1.95 17.58 8.64
CA ARG A 67 -2.08 16.12 8.79
C ARG A 67 -1.47 15.31 7.64
N LYS A 68 -0.46 15.84 6.94
CA LYS A 68 0.17 15.18 5.77
C LYS A 68 0.55 13.72 5.98
N LYS A 69 1.06 13.35 7.16
CA LYS A 69 1.42 11.95 7.48
C LYS A 69 0.20 11.03 7.47
N LEU A 70 -0.93 11.48 8.02
CA LEU A 70 -2.18 10.72 8.02
C LEU A 70 -2.72 10.56 6.60
N ILE A 71 -2.70 11.64 5.80
CA ILE A 71 -3.12 11.60 4.40
C ILE A 71 -2.28 10.59 3.61
N THR A 72 -0.94 10.64 3.75
CA THR A 72 -0.04 9.66 3.13
C THR A 72 -0.43 8.23 3.51
N ASN A 73 -0.65 7.95 4.80
CA ASN A 73 -1.01 6.62 5.26
C ASN A 73 -2.36 6.15 4.74
N VAL A 74 -3.36 7.04 4.70
CA VAL A 74 -4.68 6.75 4.12
C VAL A 74 -4.53 6.35 2.65
N ILE A 75 -3.80 7.14 1.86
CA ILE A 75 -3.59 6.86 0.43
C ILE A 75 -2.84 5.53 0.24
N VAL A 76 -1.77 5.28 1.02
CA VAL A 76 -1.03 4.02 1.00
C VAL A 76 -1.94 2.83 1.30
N ASN A 77 -2.77 2.92 2.34
CA ASN A 77 -3.68 1.85 2.72
C ASN A 77 -4.74 1.56 1.66
N LEU A 78 -5.26 2.58 0.98
CA LEU A 78 -6.22 2.43 -0.10
C LEU A 78 -5.61 1.78 -1.34
N ILE A 79 -4.37 2.16 -1.69
CA ILE A 79 -3.61 1.51 -2.76
C ILE A 79 -3.36 0.05 -2.42
N LEU A 80 -2.97 -0.25 -1.18
CA LEU A 80 -2.73 -1.61 -0.71
C LEU A 80 -4.02 -2.43 -0.73
N TYR A 81 -5.15 -1.86 -0.30
CA TYR A 81 -6.46 -2.52 -0.35
C TYR A 81 -6.78 -2.97 -1.79
N ARG A 82 -6.67 -2.05 -2.75
CA ARG A 82 -6.91 -2.36 -4.17
C ARG A 82 -5.95 -3.42 -4.70
N SER A 83 -4.65 -3.24 -4.45
CA SER A 83 -3.62 -4.15 -4.94
C SER A 83 -3.77 -5.57 -4.35
N SER A 84 -4.16 -5.65 -3.06
CA SER A 84 -4.48 -6.90 -2.37
C SER A 84 -5.62 -7.64 -3.06
N HIS A 85 -6.69 -6.90 -3.41
CA HIS A 85 -7.88 -7.44 -4.07
C HIS A 85 -7.57 -8.06 -5.43
N PHE A 86 -6.73 -7.42 -6.25
CA PHE A 86 -6.34 -7.98 -7.56
C PHE A 86 -5.19 -8.96 -7.51
N GLY A 87 -4.44 -8.96 -6.42
CA GLY A 87 -3.33 -9.87 -6.23
C GLY A 87 -2.07 -9.59 -6.95
N ARG A 88 -1.76 -8.30 -7.02
CA ARG A 88 -0.55 -7.78 -7.63
C ARG A 88 0.11 -6.75 -6.72
N ALA A 89 1.31 -6.34 -7.10
CA ALA A 89 1.96 -5.21 -6.47
C ALA A 89 1.17 -3.89 -6.73
N PRO A 90 1.32 -2.89 -5.84
CA PRO A 90 0.90 -1.52 -6.07
C PRO A 90 1.47 -0.93 -7.35
N THR A 91 0.62 -0.21 -8.09
CA THR A 91 0.99 0.48 -9.33
C THR A 91 0.63 1.97 -9.27
N SER A 92 1.21 2.77 -10.17
CA SER A 92 0.83 4.18 -10.32
C SER A 92 -0.65 4.33 -10.72
N ALA A 93 -1.23 3.37 -11.43
CA ALA A 93 -2.64 3.39 -11.78
C ALA A 93 -3.55 3.31 -10.53
N ASP A 94 -3.16 2.51 -9.52
CA ASP A 94 -3.90 2.47 -8.24
C ASP A 94 -3.85 3.81 -7.52
N PHE A 95 -2.68 4.44 -7.53
CA PHE A 95 -2.49 5.76 -6.95
C PHE A 95 -3.37 6.81 -7.63
N HIS A 96 -3.35 6.88 -8.97
CA HIS A 96 -4.17 7.84 -9.71
C HIS A 96 -5.67 7.61 -9.53
N LEU A 97 -6.11 6.35 -9.48
CA LEU A 97 -7.50 6.03 -9.18
C LEU A 97 -7.89 6.52 -7.77
N VAL A 98 -7.06 6.25 -6.76
CA VAL A 98 -7.30 6.69 -5.38
C VAL A 98 -7.37 8.21 -5.30
N LEU A 99 -6.43 8.93 -5.92
CA LEU A 99 -6.48 10.40 -5.98
C LEU A 99 -7.73 10.91 -6.68
N GLY A 100 -8.10 10.30 -7.82
CA GLY A 100 -9.26 10.70 -8.60
C GLY A 100 -10.58 10.51 -7.83
N LEU A 101 -10.74 9.37 -7.17
CA LEU A 101 -11.93 9.09 -6.34
C LEU A 101 -12.02 10.02 -5.13
N LEU A 102 -10.89 10.34 -4.50
CA LEU A 102 -10.84 11.28 -3.38
C LEU A 102 -10.79 12.75 -3.82
N ARG A 103 -10.73 13.02 -5.14
CA ARG A 103 -10.62 14.37 -5.72
C ARG A 103 -9.47 15.20 -5.15
N ILE A 104 -8.35 14.55 -4.86
CA ILE A 104 -7.15 15.23 -4.33
C ILE A 104 -6.45 15.97 -5.46
N SER A 105 -6.08 17.22 -5.20
CA SER A 105 -5.35 18.10 -6.13
C SER A 105 -4.31 18.93 -5.35
N GLU A 106 -3.48 19.71 -6.04
CA GLU A 106 -2.42 20.53 -5.45
C GLU A 106 -2.91 21.47 -4.33
N ASN A 107 -4.15 21.94 -4.41
CA ASN A 107 -4.72 22.93 -3.49
C ASN A 107 -5.82 22.37 -2.59
N SER A 108 -6.14 21.07 -2.69
CA SER A 108 -7.27 20.50 -1.98
C SER A 108 -7.06 19.02 -1.67
N THR A 109 -7.36 18.63 -0.43
CA THR A 109 -7.42 17.23 -0.01
C THR A 109 -8.75 16.56 -0.41
N GLY A 110 -9.61 17.28 -1.15
CA GLY A 110 -10.85 16.76 -1.72
C GLY A 110 -11.78 16.20 -0.67
N GLU A 111 -12.13 14.93 -0.84
CA GLU A 111 -13.01 14.18 0.06
C GLU A 111 -12.36 13.86 1.42
N LEU A 112 -11.06 14.18 1.63
CA LEU A 112 -10.41 14.03 2.94
C LEU A 112 -10.67 15.26 3.83
N THR A 113 -11.93 15.45 4.24
CA THR A 113 -12.34 16.50 5.19
C THR A 113 -11.80 16.25 6.60
N ASN A 114 -11.84 17.26 7.47
CA ASN A 114 -11.37 17.11 8.86
C ASN A 114 -12.10 15.99 9.62
N GLU A 115 -13.42 15.86 9.44
CA GLU A 115 -14.22 14.79 10.04
C GLU A 115 -13.79 13.40 9.57
N ILE A 116 -13.51 13.29 8.27
CA ILE A 116 -13.02 12.08 7.62
C ILE A 116 -11.63 11.70 8.12
N LEU A 117 -10.75 12.69 8.26
CA LEU A 117 -9.41 12.49 8.81
C LEU A 117 -9.47 12.12 10.30
N ASP A 118 -10.34 12.74 11.09
CA ASP A 118 -10.56 12.38 12.49
C ASP A 118 -11.03 10.93 12.63
N LYS A 119 -11.97 10.51 11.79
CA LYS A 119 -12.42 9.12 11.76
C LYS A 119 -11.29 8.18 11.34
N SER A 120 -10.58 8.50 10.25
CA SER A 120 -9.45 7.72 9.73
C SER A 120 -8.34 7.53 10.75
N SER A 121 -8.07 8.56 11.58
CA SER A 121 -7.00 8.52 12.57
C SER A 121 -7.22 7.51 13.70
N LYS A 122 -8.47 7.15 13.98
CA LYS A 122 -8.87 6.23 15.04
C LYS A 122 -8.88 4.77 14.58
N GLU A 123 -8.74 4.53 13.28
CA GLU A 123 -8.76 3.19 12.71
C GLU A 123 -7.38 2.51 12.83
N LYS A 124 -7.40 1.20 13.10
CA LYS A 124 -6.17 0.37 13.07
C LYS A 124 -5.51 0.42 11.69
N MET A 125 -6.31 0.42 10.62
CA MET A 125 -5.87 0.66 9.25
C MET A 125 -6.51 1.96 8.79
N GLN A 126 -5.71 3.03 8.79
CA GLN A 126 -6.18 4.39 8.53
C GLN A 126 -6.83 4.48 7.15
N GLY A 127 -8.09 4.94 7.09
CA GLY A 127 -8.85 5.09 5.86
C GLY A 127 -9.62 3.83 5.44
N ALA A 128 -9.67 2.79 6.29
CA ALA A 128 -10.37 1.55 5.97
C ALA A 128 -11.86 1.79 5.71
N TYR A 129 -12.53 2.66 6.46
CA TYR A 129 -13.96 2.95 6.21
C TYR A 129 -14.21 3.56 4.83
N LEU A 130 -13.23 4.25 4.21
CA LEU A 130 -13.39 4.85 2.88
C LEU A 130 -13.68 3.79 1.82
N THR A 131 -13.21 2.55 2.02
CA THR A 131 -13.52 1.40 1.13
C THR A 131 -14.99 1.01 1.12
N LYS A 132 -15.78 1.46 2.10
CA LYS A 132 -17.24 1.29 2.15
C LYS A 132 -18.00 2.46 1.51
N VAL A 133 -17.33 3.60 1.33
CA VAL A 133 -17.92 4.84 0.81
C VAL A 133 -17.64 4.96 -0.69
N PHE A 134 -16.41 4.65 -1.10
CA PHE A 134 -15.97 4.75 -2.49
C PHE A 134 -15.67 3.36 -3.06
N ASN A 135 -15.98 3.18 -4.34
CA ASN A 135 -15.65 1.95 -5.04
C ASN A 135 -14.21 2.02 -5.59
N PHE A 136 -13.26 1.54 -4.80
CA PHE A 136 -11.85 1.45 -5.22
C PHE A 136 -11.54 0.19 -6.04
N LEU A 137 -12.53 -0.61 -6.43
CA LEU A 137 -12.36 -1.90 -7.11
C LEU A 137 -12.85 -1.92 -8.56
N THR A 138 -13.35 -0.80 -9.07
CA THR A 138 -13.57 -0.59 -10.52
C THR A 138 -12.26 -0.45 -11.27
#